data_AF-A0A3B9ERG5-F1
#
_entry.id   AF-A0A3B9ERG5-F1
#
_cell.length_a   1.000
_cell.length_b   1.000
_cell.length_c   1.000
_cell.angle_alpha   90.00
_cell.angle_beta   90.00
_cell.angle_gamma   90.00
#
_symmetry.space_group_name_H-M   'P 1'
#
loop_
_entity.id
_entity.type
_entity.pdbx_description
1 polymer ?
#
loop_
_entity_poly.entity_id
_entity_poly.type
_entity_poly.pdbx_seq_one_letter_code
_entity_poly.pdbx_strand_id
1 'polypeptide(L)'
;MLRVLCVLAILFALGPARADGPGAAAPRPENGPYFSGQLLIAGPAMPDPRFSKTVIYLADHDADGAFGLVLNRPIGQGPVEDFLIGLGMEIAPSE
;
A
#
# COMPACT_ATOMS: atom_id res chain seq x y z
N MET A 1 -28.04 42.43 15.73
CA MET A 1 -27.77 42.49 14.27
C MET A 1 -26.61 41.58 13.84
N LEU A 2 -25.47 41.55 14.55
CA LEU A 2 -24.30 40.74 14.17
C LEU A 2 -24.51 39.20 14.25
N ARG A 3 -25.45 38.71 15.08
CA ARG A 3 -25.72 37.27 15.22
C ARG A 3 -26.50 36.63 14.06
N VAL A 4 -27.24 37.40 13.27
CA VAL A 4 -28.04 36.88 12.13
C VAL A 4 -27.18 36.71 10.87
N LEU A 5 -26.09 37.48 10.75
CA LEU A 5 -25.18 37.41 9.60
C LEU A 5 -24.33 36.13 9.59
N CYS A 6 -23.97 35.57 10.75
CA CYS A 6 -23.17 34.36 10.84
C CYS A 6 -23.92 33.07 10.45
N VAL A 7 -25.25 33.02 10.63
CA VAL A 7 -26.03 31.81 10.30
C VAL A 7 -26.21 31.64 8.79
N LEU A 8 -26.24 32.74 8.02
CA LEU A 8 -26.31 32.68 6.55
C LEU A 8 -24.98 32.25 5.91
N ALA A 9 -23.83 32.49 6.55
CA ALA A 9 -22.53 32.07 6.02
C ALA A 9 -22.33 30.54 6.11
N ILE A 10 -23.03 29.86 7.01
CA ILE A 10 -22.93 28.40 7.20
C ILE A 10 -23.80 27.65 6.19
N LEU A 11 -24.87 28.27 5.66
CA LEU A 11 -25.73 27.62 4.66
C LEU A 11 -25.18 27.67 3.21
N PHE A 12 -24.21 28.53 2.91
CA PHE A 12 -23.71 28.68 1.53
C PHE A 12 -22.51 27.78 1.20
N ALA A 13 -21.96 27.05 2.18
CA ALA A 13 -20.84 26.13 1.97
C ALA A 13 -21.26 24.69 1.60
N LEU A 14 -22.57 24.41 1.56
CA LEU A 14 -23.10 23.09 1.21
C LEU A 14 -23.65 23.10 -0.24
N GLY A 15 -22.76 23.37 -1.20
CA GLY A 15 -23.01 23.02 -2.60
C GLY A 15 -22.98 21.50 -2.78
N PRO A 16 -23.76 20.92 -3.70
CA PRO A 16 -23.82 19.48 -3.88
C PRO A 16 -22.46 18.98 -4.37
N ALA A 17 -21.92 18.01 -3.64
CA ALA A 17 -20.77 17.21 -4.02
C ALA A 17 -20.93 16.74 -5.47
N ARG A 18 -19.95 17.12 -6.30
CA ARG A 18 -19.84 16.68 -7.68
C ARG A 18 -19.63 15.16 -7.63
N ALA A 19 -20.54 14.40 -8.21
CA ALA A 19 -20.43 12.95 -8.33
C ALA A 19 -19.31 12.62 -9.32
N ASP A 20 -18.12 12.33 -8.82
CA ASP A 20 -17.07 11.69 -9.61
C ASP A 20 -17.49 10.24 -9.91
N GLY A 21 -17.45 9.87 -11.18
CA GLY A 21 -17.87 8.55 -11.66
C GLY A 21 -17.00 7.40 -11.11
N PRO A 22 -17.44 6.13 -11.27
CA PRO A 22 -16.70 4.97 -10.80
C PRO A 22 -15.44 4.80 -11.68
N GLY A 23 -14.29 5.25 -11.18
CA GLY A 23 -13.02 5.13 -11.89
C GLY A 23 -11.97 6.19 -11.54
N ALA A 24 -12.35 7.28 -10.86
CA ALA A 24 -11.38 8.21 -10.31
C ALA A 24 -10.84 7.66 -8.99
N ALA A 25 -9.64 7.06 -9.02
CA ALA A 25 -8.89 6.75 -7.82
C ALA A 25 -8.75 8.05 -7.01
N ALA A 26 -9.46 8.12 -5.88
CA ALA A 26 -9.40 9.26 -4.98
C ALA A 26 -7.92 9.58 -4.65
N PRO A 27 -7.55 10.86 -4.48
CA PRO A 27 -6.22 11.22 -4.02
C PRO A 27 -5.96 10.47 -2.70
N ARG A 28 -5.03 9.51 -2.76
CA ARG A 28 -4.67 8.67 -1.61
C ARG A 28 -4.08 9.61 -0.56
N PRO A 29 -4.57 9.61 0.69
CA PRO A 29 -4.04 10.49 1.73
C PRO A 29 -2.54 10.28 1.82
N GLU A 30 -1.79 11.38 1.75
CA GLU A 30 -0.33 11.35 1.60
C GLU A 30 0.41 10.69 2.77
N ASN A 31 -0.26 10.45 3.90
CA ASN A 31 -0.13 9.25 4.71
C ASN A 31 -1.47 9.01 5.45
N GLY A 32 -2.24 8.02 5.01
CA GLY A 32 -3.33 7.46 5.83
C GLY A 32 -2.78 6.71 7.05
N PRO A 33 -3.63 6.15 7.93
CA PRO A 33 -3.18 5.35 9.07
C PRO A 33 -2.44 4.05 8.66
N TYR A 34 -2.38 3.76 7.36
CA TYR A 34 -1.83 2.54 6.80
C TYR A 34 -0.59 2.83 5.94
N PHE A 35 0.27 1.82 5.82
CA PHE A 35 1.60 1.93 5.22
C PHE A 35 1.75 1.12 3.92
N SER A 36 0.65 0.75 3.26
CA SER A 36 0.71 0.01 1.98
C SER A 36 1.51 0.82 0.95
N GLY A 37 2.38 0.13 0.22
CA GLY A 37 3.33 0.73 -0.73
C GLY A 37 4.64 1.21 -0.12
N GLN A 38 4.82 1.13 1.21
CA GLN A 38 6.07 1.55 1.86
C GLN A 38 7.05 0.38 2.07
N LEU A 39 8.32 0.73 2.30
CA LEU A 39 9.37 -0.21 2.68
C LEU A 39 9.61 -0.13 4.19
N LEU A 40 9.59 -1.28 4.87
CA LEU A 40 10.03 -1.43 6.24
C LEU A 40 11.49 -1.87 6.25
N ILE A 41 12.34 -1.08 6.88
CA ILE A 41 13.77 -1.37 7.03
C ILE A 41 14.04 -1.80 8.45
N ALA A 42 14.64 -2.97 8.62
CA ALA A 42 15.01 -3.46 9.94
C ALA A 42 16.11 -2.60 10.56
N GLY A 43 15.87 -2.11 11.78
CA GLY A 43 16.87 -1.40 12.56
C GLY A 43 18.08 -2.27 12.92
N PRO A 44 19.24 -1.67 13.23
CA PRO A 44 20.48 -2.40 13.51
C PRO A 44 20.40 -3.30 14.76
N ALA A 45 19.55 -2.95 15.72
CA ALA A 45 19.29 -3.72 16.93
C ALA A 45 17.95 -4.49 16.88
N MET A 46 17.54 -4.95 15.69
CA MET A 46 16.31 -5.73 15.53
C MET A 46 16.34 -6.98 16.44
N PRO A 47 15.41 -7.13 17.39
CA PRO A 47 15.46 -8.19 18.39
C PRO A 47 15.10 -9.56 17.80
N ASP A 48 14.22 -9.59 16.79
CA ASP A 48 13.85 -10.83 16.12
C ASP A 48 14.87 -11.15 15.01
N PRO A 49 15.64 -12.24 15.11
CA PRO A 49 16.64 -12.61 14.12
C PRO A 49 16.03 -12.87 12.73
N ARG A 50 14.76 -13.25 12.66
CA ARG A 50 14.05 -13.48 11.38
C ARG A 50 13.90 -12.20 10.56
N PHE A 51 13.95 -11.03 11.19
CA PHE A 51 13.90 -9.72 10.52
C PHE A 51 15.23 -8.97 10.60
N SER A 52 16.29 -9.60 11.12
CA SER A 52 17.60 -8.95 11.14
C SER A 52 18.05 -8.61 9.73
N LYS A 53 18.39 -7.32 9.53
CA LYS A 53 18.84 -6.75 8.26
C LYS A 53 17.86 -7.00 7.10
N THR A 54 16.55 -7.12 7.34
CA THR A 54 15.57 -7.27 6.25
C THR A 54 15.04 -5.95 5.73
N VAL A 55 14.73 -5.95 4.43
CA VAL A 55 13.90 -4.93 3.78
C VAL A 55 12.61 -5.60 3.33
N ILE A 56 11.47 -5.07 3.79
CA ILE A 56 10.14 -5.62 3.52
C ILE A 56 9.33 -4.59 2.74
N TYR A 57 8.72 -4.98 1.63
CA TYR A 57 7.70 -4.20 0.95
C TYR A 57 6.33 -4.52 1.53
N LEU A 58 5.59 -3.50 1.99
CA LEU A 58 4.24 -3.68 2.50
C LEU A 58 3.25 -3.56 1.34
N ALA A 59 2.78 -4.70 0.84
CA ALA A 59 1.87 -4.72 -0.31
C ALA A 59 0.45 -4.31 0.09
N ASP A 60 0.02 -4.74 1.27
CA ASP A 60 -1.28 -4.39 1.82
C ASP A 60 -1.21 -4.14 3.34
N HIS A 61 -2.06 -3.23 3.81
CA HIS A 61 -2.16 -2.84 5.22
C HIS A 61 -3.50 -2.13 5.44
N ASP A 62 -4.31 -2.70 6.31
CA ASP A 62 -5.61 -2.18 6.72
C ASP A 62 -5.84 -2.44 8.22
N ALA A 63 -7.10 -2.34 8.65
CA ALA A 63 -7.48 -2.56 10.04
C ALA A 63 -7.36 -4.04 10.49
N ASP A 64 -7.40 -4.99 9.56
CA ASP A 64 -7.36 -6.41 9.84
C ASP A 64 -5.91 -6.92 9.92
N GLY A 65 -4.98 -6.23 9.26
CA GLY A 65 -3.56 -6.49 9.41
C GLY A 65 -2.72 -5.96 8.25
N ALA A 66 -1.56 -6.57 8.06
CA ALA A 66 -0.63 -6.17 7.01
C ALA A 66 0.04 -7.38 6.35
N PHE A 67 0.20 -7.30 5.04
CA PHE A 67 0.85 -8.29 4.20
C PHE A 67 2.05 -7.66 3.48
N GLY A 68 3.19 -8.34 3.52
CA GLY A 68 4.42 -7.83 2.91
C GLY A 68 5.39 -8.91 2.45
N LEU A 69 6.33 -8.49 1.62
CA LEU A 69 7.31 -9.34 0.95
C LEU A 69 8.73 -8.94 1.37
N VAL A 70 9.53 -9.91 1.80
CA VAL A 70 10.96 -9.69 2.05
C VAL A 70 11.70 -9.60 0.72
N LEU A 71 12.34 -8.47 0.45
CA LEU A 71 12.98 -8.21 -0.85
C LEU A 71 14.44 -8.69 -0.91
N ASN A 72 15.10 -8.78 0.24
CA ASN A 72 16.56 -8.97 0.30
C ASN A 72 16.99 -10.34 0.86
N ARG A 73 16.15 -11.36 0.72
CA ARG A 73 16.46 -12.75 1.06
C ARG A 73 16.18 -13.66 -0.12
N PRO A 74 17.17 -13.93 -0.98
CA PRO A 74 16.97 -14.84 -2.10
C PRO A 74 16.71 -16.26 -1.59
N ILE A 75 15.74 -16.94 -2.20
CA ILE A 75 15.34 -18.32 -1.87
C ILE A 75 16.02 -19.37 -2.76
N GLY A 76 16.76 -18.92 -3.78
CA GLY A 76 17.45 -19.75 -4.76
C GLY A 76 18.27 -18.89 -5.72
N GLN A 77 18.97 -19.55 -6.63
CA GLN A 77 19.72 -18.93 -7.71
C GLN A 77 19.47 -19.72 -8.99
N GLY A 78 19.41 -19.02 -10.12
CA GLY A 78 19.15 -19.62 -11.43
C GLY A 78 18.09 -18.87 -12.22
N PRO A 79 17.76 -19.35 -13.43
CA PRO A 79 16.66 -18.85 -14.24
C PRO A 79 15.33 -18.96 -13.46
N VAL A 80 14.46 -17.96 -13.58
CA VAL A 80 13.14 -17.98 -12.92
C VAL A 80 12.26 -19.08 -13.52
N GLU A 81 12.51 -19.41 -14.78
CA GLU A 81 11.81 -20.43 -15.54
C GLU A 81 11.90 -21.79 -14.87
N ASP A 82 13.09 -22.19 -14.43
CA ASP A 82 13.31 -23.46 -13.74
C ASP A 82 12.53 -23.52 -12.42
N PHE A 83 12.49 -22.40 -11.69
CA PHE A 83 11.70 -22.29 -10.45
C PHE A 83 10.20 -22.43 -10.73
N LEU A 84 9.70 -21.77 -11.76
CA LEU A 84 8.29 -21.80 -12.15
C LEU A 84 7.86 -23.18 -12.69
N ILE A 85 8.72 -23.86 -13.46
CA ILE A 85 8.51 -25.24 -13.88
C ILE A 85 8.43 -26.16 -12.65
N GLY A 86 9.30 -25.94 -11.65
CA GLY A 86 9.25 -26.64 -10.37
C GLY A 86 7.94 -26.42 -9.59
N LEU A 87 7.25 -25.30 -9.80
CA LEU A 87 5.92 -25.02 -9.27
C LEU A 87 4.78 -25.59 -10.13
N GLY A 88 5.08 -26.28 -11.23
CA GLY A 88 4.10 -26.86 -12.15
C GLY A 88 3.47 -25.84 -13.10
N MET A 89 4.10 -24.69 -13.32
CA MET A 89 3.65 -23.70 -14.29
C MET A 89 4.22 -23.99 -15.68
N GLU A 90 3.38 -24.01 -16.71
CA GLU A 90 3.81 -24.05 -18.10
C GLU A 90 4.17 -22.63 -18.55
N ILE A 91 5.40 -22.43 -19.02
CA ILE A 91 5.84 -21.14 -19.54
C ILE A 91 5.70 -21.16 -21.05
N ALA A 92 4.72 -20.41 -21.56
CA ALA A 92 4.64 -20.16 -22.99
C ALA A 92 5.88 -19.37 -23.44
N PRO A 93 6.49 -19.71 -24.60
CA PRO A 93 7.61 -18.96 -25.13
C PRO A 93 7.26 -17.48 -25.28
N SER A 94 8.08 -16.58 -24.73
CA SER A 94 8.02 -15.15 -25.02
C SER A 94 8.63 -14.92 -26.40
N GLU A 95 7.81 -14.60 -27.39
CA GLU A 95 8.30 -14.08 -28.68
C GLU A 95 8.97 -12.70 -28.52
#